data_AF-B7PFU4-F1
#
_entry.id   AF-B7PFU4-F1
#
_cell.length_a   1.000
_cell.length_b   1.000
_cell.length_c   1.000
_cell.angle_alpha   90.00
_cell.angle_beta   90.00
_cell.angle_gamma   90.00
#
_symmetry.space_group_name_H-M   'P 1'
#
loop_
_entity.id
_entity.type
_entity.pdbx_description
1 polymer ?
#
loop_
_entity_poly.entity_id
_entity_poly.type
_entity_poly.pdbx_seq_one_letter_code
_entity_poly.pdbx_strand_id
1 'polypeptide(L)'
;MQDGLLKIGGPMGKILNSVQESLNFTYTVQIPEDRQWGRLLPDGTATGMIGMLVRNEADWAVNPFAQTYDRFMATSFTAEMGCTDLAILAGSPWNEDDNLFGLIVAFDWQEKRLVDTKHLLTP
;
A
#
# COMPACT_ATOMS: atom_id res chain seq x y z
N MET A 1 4.71 11.35 24.86
CA MET A 1 3.47 11.01 25.58
C MET A 1 3.12 12.22 26.43
N GLN A 2 2.15 13.02 26.01
CA GLN A 2 1.65 14.21 26.69
C GLN A 2 0.15 14.22 26.48
N ASP A 3 -0.57 14.16 27.60
CA ASP A 3 -2.02 14.09 27.78
C ASP A 3 -2.68 12.85 27.13
N GLY A 4 -3.32 12.01 27.94
CA GLY A 4 -3.84 10.67 27.58
C GLY A 4 -4.93 10.60 26.50
N LEU A 5 -5.03 11.60 25.64
CA LEU A 5 -5.86 11.62 24.44
C LEU A 5 -5.00 11.27 23.23
N LEU A 6 -5.31 10.14 22.59
CA LEU A 6 -4.70 9.74 21.34
C LEU A 6 -4.93 10.84 20.29
N LYS A 7 -3.85 11.34 19.67
CA LYS A 7 -3.90 12.29 18.55
C LYS A 7 -3.48 11.62 17.25
N ILE A 8 -4.15 11.98 16.15
CA ILE A 8 -3.82 11.49 14.82
C ILE A 8 -2.63 12.30 14.28
N GLY A 9 -1.60 11.61 13.80
CA GLY A 9 -0.43 12.20 13.16
C GLY A 9 -0.47 12.16 11.64
N GLY A 10 0.65 12.53 11.00
CA GLY A 10 0.82 12.42 9.55
C GLY A 10 -0.07 13.40 8.75
N PRO A 11 -0.20 13.17 7.43
CA PRO A 11 -1.00 14.04 6.55
C PRO A 11 -2.44 14.18 7.01
N MET A 12 -3.11 13.06 7.32
CA MET A 12 -4.51 13.07 7.75
C MET A 12 -4.72 13.77 9.10
N GLY A 13 -3.79 13.61 10.04
CA GLY A 13 -3.83 14.34 11.31
C GLY A 13 -3.71 15.86 11.13
N LYS A 14 -2.86 16.32 10.21
CA LYS A 14 -2.74 17.74 9.88
C LYS A 14 -4.06 18.28 9.30
N ILE A 15 -4.67 17.55 8.37
CA ILE A 15 -5.96 17.94 7.81
C ILE A 15 -7.03 18.01 8.90
N LEU A 16 -7.15 16.97 9.73
CA LEU A 16 -8.14 16.95 10.81
C LEU A 16 -7.95 18.12 11.78
N ASN A 17 -6.71 18.45 12.13
CA ASN A 17 -6.41 19.60 12.98
C ASN A 17 -6.79 20.93 12.32
N SER A 18 -6.55 21.10 11.02
CA SER A 18 -7.00 22.30 10.29
C SER A 18 -8.52 22.43 10.25
N VAL A 19 -9.24 21.31 10.09
CA VAL A 19 -10.71 21.29 10.11
C VAL A 19 -11.22 21.56 11.53
N GLN A 20 -10.56 21.00 12.55
CA GLN A 20 -10.82 21.27 13.97
C GLN A 20 -10.69 22.77 14.30
N GLU A 21 -9.60 23.41 13.86
CA GLU A 21 -9.36 24.84 14.09
C GLU A 21 -10.37 25.71 13.34
N SER A 22 -10.73 25.34 12.11
CA SER A 22 -11.65 26.12 11.27
C SER A 22 -13.10 26.06 11.75
N LEU A 23 -13.52 24.91 12.28
CA LEU A 23 -14.90 24.66 12.71
C LEU A 23 -15.08 24.70 14.24
N ASN A 24 -13.98 24.85 14.99
CA ASN A 24 -13.94 24.93 16.44
C ASN A 24 -14.66 23.78 17.17
N PHE A 25 -14.39 22.54 16.76
CA PHE A 25 -14.85 21.35 17.48
C PHE A 25 -13.71 20.68 18.25
N THR A 26 -14.05 19.68 19.06
CA THR A 26 -13.10 18.78 19.70
C THR A 26 -13.38 17.35 19.24
N TYR A 27 -12.35 16.51 19.20
CA TYR A 27 -12.50 15.11 18.83
C TYR A 27 -11.80 14.19 19.83
N THR A 28 -12.30 12.96 19.91
CA THR A 28 -11.60 11.84 20.54
C THR A 28 -11.26 10.81 19.47
N VAL A 29 -10.17 10.08 19.64
CA VAL A 29 -9.73 9.08 18.67
C VAL A 29 -10.02 7.71 19.22
N GLN A 30 -10.73 6.90 18.43
CA GLN A 30 -10.98 5.50 18.70
C GLN A 30 -10.30 4.67 17.61
N ILE A 31 -9.69 3.55 18.00
CA ILE A 31 -9.07 2.60 17.08
C ILE A 31 -9.98 1.37 17.02
N PRO A 32 -10.41 0.90 15.84
CA PRO A 32 -11.21 -0.30 15.73
C PRO A 32 -10.46 -1.51 16.30
N GLU A 33 -11.17 -2.39 17.02
CA GLU A 33 -10.57 -3.56 17.67
C GLU A 33 -9.88 -4.49 16.65
N ASP A 34 -10.49 -4.67 15.49
CA ASP A 34 -9.97 -5.52 14.40
C ASP A 34 -8.83 -4.86 13.60
N ARG A 35 -8.53 -3.57 13.85
CA ARG A 35 -7.55 -2.75 13.13
C ARG A 35 -7.74 -2.71 11.62
N GLN A 36 -8.96 -2.96 11.13
CA GLN A 36 -9.27 -2.94 9.72
C GLN A 36 -9.81 -1.58 9.26
N TRP A 37 -9.64 -1.29 7.98
CA TRP A 37 -10.26 -0.10 7.38
C TRP A 37 -11.77 -0.26 7.27
N GLY A 38 -12.20 -1.47 6.95
CA GLY A 38 -13.60 -1.84 6.85
C GLY A 38 -14.01 -2.30 5.46
N ARG A 39 -14.81 -3.35 5.46
CA ARG A 39 -15.40 -4.00 4.29
C ARG A 39 -16.86 -4.29 4.58
N LEU A 40 -17.72 -4.07 3.59
CA LEU A 40 -19.11 -4.51 3.64
C LEU A 40 -19.16 -6.04 3.47
N LEU A 41 -19.90 -6.70 4.36
CA LEU A 41 -20.10 -8.15 4.35
C LEU A 41 -21.41 -8.50 3.64
N PRO A 42 -21.55 -9.74 3.14
CA PRO A 42 -22.76 -10.17 2.43
C PRO A 42 -24.03 -10.12 3.29
N ASP A 43 -23.89 -10.15 4.61
CA ASP A 43 -24.99 -10.04 5.57
C ASP A 43 -25.45 -8.58 5.81
N GLY A 44 -24.85 -7.61 5.12
CA GLY A 44 -25.14 -6.19 5.25
C GLY A 44 -24.40 -5.50 6.40
N THR A 45 -23.61 -6.23 7.19
CA THR A 45 -22.77 -5.63 8.24
C THR A 45 -21.44 -5.14 7.68
N ALA A 46 -20.69 -4.34 8.44
CA ALA A 46 -19.38 -3.84 8.04
C ALA A 46 -18.34 -4.00 9.16
N THR A 47 -17.11 -4.29 8.77
CA THR A 47 -15.94 -4.41 9.68
C THR A 47 -15.19 -3.09 9.82
N GLY A 48 -14.19 -3.02 10.72
CA GLY A 48 -13.24 -1.92 10.80
C GLY A 48 -13.85 -0.55 11.06
N MET A 49 -13.14 0.48 10.62
CA MET A 49 -13.58 1.87 10.76
C MET A 49 -14.95 2.13 10.08
N ILE A 50 -15.20 1.55 8.90
CA ILE A 50 -16.53 1.66 8.25
C ILE A 50 -17.62 1.04 9.11
N GLY A 51 -17.35 -0.12 9.73
CA GLY A 51 -18.26 -0.77 10.66
C GLY A 51 -18.62 0.08 11.87
N MET A 52 -17.64 0.79 12.42
CA MET A 52 -17.88 1.73 13.53
C MET A 52 -18.82 2.86 13.11
N LEU A 53 -18.71 3.38 11.88
CA LEU A 53 -19.66 4.37 11.35
C LEU A 53 -21.07 3.79 11.22
N VAL A 54 -21.19 2.60 10.62
CA VAL A 54 -22.50 1.93 10.41
C VAL A 54 -23.20 1.62 11.74
N ARG A 55 -22.44 1.24 12.78
CA ARG A 55 -22.95 0.98 14.13
C ARG A 55 -23.07 2.23 15.01
N ASN A 56 -22.76 3.42 14.46
CA ASN A 56 -22.80 4.70 15.16
C ASN A 56 -21.90 4.73 16.42
N GLU A 57 -20.76 4.05 16.37
CA GLU A 57 -19.72 4.02 17.40
C GLU A 57 -18.68 5.14 17.19
N ALA A 58 -18.59 5.66 15.97
CA ALA A 58 -17.75 6.79 15.59
C ALA A 58 -18.49 7.70 14.60
N ASP A 59 -18.25 9.00 14.69
CA ASP A 59 -18.85 9.97 13.77
C ASP A 59 -18.08 10.04 12.45
N TRP A 60 -16.74 10.07 12.52
CA TRP A 60 -15.85 10.20 11.36
C TRP A 60 -14.83 9.07 11.31
N ALA A 61 -14.53 8.60 10.09
CA ALA A 61 -13.41 7.71 9.82
C ALA A 61 -12.32 8.49 9.06
N VAL A 62 -11.15 8.66 9.68
CA VAL A 62 -10.08 9.52 9.16
C VAL A 62 -8.90 8.68 8.68
N ASN A 63 -8.81 8.47 7.37
CA ASN A 63 -7.71 7.77 6.70
C ASN A 63 -7.72 8.08 5.18
N PRO A 64 -6.68 7.77 4.38
CA PRO A 64 -6.77 7.90 2.92
C PRO A 64 -7.57 6.74 2.34
N PHE A 65 -8.90 6.82 2.47
CA PHE A 65 -9.81 5.80 1.96
C PHE A 65 -9.89 5.86 0.44
N ALA A 66 -9.69 4.71 -0.20
CA ALA A 66 -10.18 4.52 -1.56
C ALA A 66 -11.72 4.57 -1.54
N GLN A 67 -12.27 5.44 -2.38
CA GLN A 67 -13.71 5.60 -2.58
C GLN A 67 -14.23 4.50 -3.50
N THR A 68 -14.59 3.36 -2.91
CA THR A 68 -15.16 2.22 -3.63
C THR A 68 -16.69 2.23 -3.55
N TYR A 69 -17.36 1.61 -4.53
CA TYR A 69 -18.82 1.51 -4.56
C TYR A 69 -19.39 0.87 -3.28
N ASP A 70 -18.82 -0.26 -2.84
CA ASP A 70 -19.30 -0.97 -1.64
C ASP A 70 -19.24 -0.11 -0.38
N ARG A 71 -18.24 0.77 -0.26
CA ARG A 71 -18.14 1.69 0.88
C ARG A 71 -19.10 2.86 0.75
N PHE A 72 -19.33 3.35 -0.47
CA PHE A 72 -20.33 4.39 -0.74
C PHE A 72 -21.75 3.92 -0.40
N MET A 73 -22.05 2.63 -0.57
CA MET A 73 -23.33 2.05 -0.16
C MET A 73 -23.51 1.99 1.37
N ALA A 74 -22.41 2.03 2.13
CA ALA A 74 -22.43 1.94 3.60
C ALA A 74 -22.30 3.32 4.29
N THR A 75 -21.63 4.28 3.66
CA THR A 75 -21.35 5.60 4.24
C THR A 75 -21.13 6.67 3.16
N SER A 76 -21.14 7.94 3.56
CA SER A 76 -20.84 9.08 2.69
C SER A 76 -19.37 9.50 2.82
N PHE A 77 -18.80 10.00 1.72
CA PHE A 77 -17.44 10.53 1.68
C PHE A 77 -17.43 12.05 1.60
N THR A 78 -16.32 12.65 2.04
CA THR A 78 -15.99 14.04 1.74
C THR A 78 -15.59 14.20 0.27
N ALA A 79 -15.35 15.44 -0.16
CA ALA A 79 -14.68 15.70 -1.43
C ALA A 79 -13.35 14.94 -1.52
N GLU A 80 -13.01 14.50 -2.74
CA GLU A 80 -11.77 13.80 -3.01
C GLU A 80 -10.56 14.71 -2.70
N MET A 81 -9.62 14.19 -1.91
CA MET A 81 -8.46 14.94 -1.45
C MET A 81 -7.22 14.71 -2.32
N GLY A 82 -7.23 13.64 -3.13
CA GLY A 82 -6.15 13.30 -4.05
C GLY A 82 -6.37 11.94 -4.67
N CYS A 83 -5.79 11.75 -5.86
CA CYS A 83 -5.78 10.47 -6.57
C CYS A 83 -4.44 9.77 -6.36
N THR A 84 -4.46 8.44 -6.38
CA THR A 84 -3.24 7.61 -6.41
C THR A 84 -3.43 6.47 -7.39
N ASP A 85 -2.36 6.11 -8.11
CA ASP A 85 -2.35 4.98 -9.01
C ASP A 85 -1.90 3.71 -8.29
N LEU A 86 -2.48 2.57 -8.66
CA LEU A 86 -2.02 1.27 -8.19
C LEU A 86 -0.66 0.95 -8.83
N ALA A 87 0.40 1.02 -8.03
CA ALA A 87 1.75 0.67 -8.45
C ALA A 87 2.20 -0.68 -7.85
N ILE A 88 2.94 -1.46 -8.64
CA ILE A 88 3.66 -2.63 -8.13
C ILE A 88 5.01 -2.15 -7.61
N LEU A 89 5.22 -2.27 -6.30
CA LEU A 89 6.54 -2.07 -5.71
C LEU A 89 7.31 -3.38 -5.79
N ALA A 90 8.28 -3.44 -6.72
CA ALA A 90 9.27 -4.49 -6.77
C ALA A 90 10.53 -4.03 -6.03
N GLY A 91 11.19 -4.94 -5.32
CA GLY A 91 12.49 -4.67 -4.72
C GLY A 91 13.47 -4.24 -5.82
N SER A 92 14.35 -3.30 -5.47
CA SER A 92 15.47 -2.91 -6.33
C SER A 92 16.27 -4.17 -6.71
N PRO A 93 16.47 -4.46 -8.00
CA PRO A 93 17.31 -5.57 -8.43
C PRO A 93 18.81 -5.25 -8.29
N TRP A 94 19.17 -4.03 -7.85
CA TRP A 94 20.56 -3.57 -7.70
C TRP A 94 21.25 -4.25 -6.51
N ASN A 95 21.53 -5.55 -6.68
CA ASN A 95 22.71 -6.20 -6.12
C ASN A 95 23.70 -6.33 -7.28
N GLU A 96 24.44 -5.26 -7.57
CA GLU A 96 25.60 -5.36 -8.45
C GLU A 96 26.71 -6.07 -7.67
N ASP A 97 26.75 -7.40 -7.77
CA ASP A 97 28.03 -8.08 -7.69
C ASP A 97 28.71 -7.80 -9.04
N ASP A 98 29.64 -6.85 -9.08
CA ASP A 98 30.48 -6.57 -10.25
C ASP A 98 31.26 -7.84 -10.64
N ASN A 99 30.62 -8.72 -11.41
CA ASN A 99 31.24 -9.95 -11.85
C ASN A 99 31.96 -9.70 -13.18
N LEU A 100 33.25 -9.41 -13.10
CA LEU A 100 34.15 -9.27 -14.26
C LEU A 100 34.13 -10.51 -15.18
N PHE A 101 33.67 -11.66 -14.70
CA PHE A 101 33.52 -12.89 -15.49
C PHE A 101 32.14 -13.02 -16.17
N GLY A 102 31.19 -12.10 -15.95
CA GLY A 102 29.91 -12.08 -16.64
C GLY A 102 30.06 -11.96 -18.17
N LEU A 103 31.12 -11.30 -18.64
CA LEU A 103 31.48 -11.25 -20.06
C LEU A 103 31.89 -12.62 -20.61
N ILE A 104 32.48 -13.50 -19.80
CA ILE A 104 32.88 -14.84 -20.25
C ILE A 104 31.64 -15.72 -20.45
N VAL A 105 30.63 -15.59 -19.59
CA VAL A 105 29.36 -16.34 -19.71
C VAL A 105 28.61 -15.99 -21.00
N ALA A 106 28.75 -14.76 -21.52
CA ALA A 106 28.12 -14.34 -22.77
C ALA A 106 28.65 -15.09 -24.02
N PHE A 107 29.81 -15.75 -23.94
CA PHE A 107 30.44 -16.43 -25.08
C PHE A 107 30.52 -17.97 -24.96
N ASP A 108 30.12 -18.60 -23.84
CA ASP A 108 30.46 -20.01 -23.56
C ASP A 108 29.43 -21.07 -24.02
N TRP A 109 28.88 -21.01 -25.24
CA TRP A 109 28.10 -22.17 -25.73
C TRP A 109 28.13 -22.51 -27.22
N GLN A 110 28.81 -21.72 -28.05
CA GLN A 110 28.89 -22.03 -29.50
C GLN A 110 30.29 -22.43 -29.99
N GLU A 111 31.36 -22.19 -29.23
CA GLU A 111 32.73 -22.49 -29.73
C GLU A 111 33.24 -23.90 -29.39
N LYS A 112 32.74 -24.56 -28.33
CA LYS A 112 33.19 -25.91 -27.98
C LYS A 112 32.83 -26.99 -29.02
N ARG A 113 31.97 -26.68 -30.00
CA ARG A 113 31.59 -27.62 -31.08
C ARG A 113 32.45 -27.53 -32.35
N LEU A 114 33.35 -26.54 -32.45
CA LEU A 114 34.17 -26.31 -33.65
C LEU A 114 35.63 -26.76 -33.49
N VAL A 115 36.10 -26.98 -32.26
CA VAL A 115 37.47 -27.44 -32.01
C VAL A 115 37.56 -28.97 -32.03
N ASP A 116 36.54 -29.69 -31.53
CA ASP A 116 36.53 -31.16 -31.51
C ASP A 116 36.43 -31.80 -32.91
N THR A 117 35.91 -31.09 -33.91
CA THR A 117 35.77 -31.63 -35.28
C THR A 117 37.05 -31.55 -36.11
N LYS A 118 38.07 -30.81 -35.66
CA LYS A 118 39.36 -30.72 -36.40
C LYS A 118 40.33 -31.86 -36.08
N HIS A 119 40.07 -32.66 -35.05
CA HIS A 119 40.91 -33.82 -34.71
C HIS A 119 40.39 -35.17 -35.23
N LEU A 120 39.21 -35.21 -35.86
CA LEU A 120 38.60 -36.45 -36.39
C LEU A 120 38.56 -36.54 -37.92
N LEU A 121 39.13 -35.56 -38.64
CA LEU A 121 39.17 -35.54 -40.10
C LEU A 121 40.55 -35.11 -40.64
N THR A 122 41.57 -35.91 -40.34
CA THR A 122 42.78 -36.02 -41.19
C THR A 122 43.14 -37.50 -41.30
N PRO A 123 43.24 -38.07 -42.52
CA PRO A 123 43.60 -39.47 -42.75
C PRO A 123 45.06 -39.78 -42.39
#